data_AF-A0A2G9TBT2-F1
#
_entry.id   AF-A0A2G9TBT2-F1
#
_cell.length_a   1.000
_cell.length_b   1.000
_cell.length_c   1.000
_cell.angle_alpha   90.00
_cell.angle_beta   90.00
_cell.angle_gamma   90.00
#
_symmetry.space_group_name_H-M   'P 1'
#
loop_
_entity.id
_entity.type
_entity.pdbx_description
1 polymer ?
#
loop_
_entity_poly.entity_id
_entity_poly.type
_entity_poly.pdbx_seq_one_letter_code
_entity_poly.pdbx_strand_id
1 'polypeptide(L)' 'MKNHKDLGIHTEAVSDGVLELIDAGVITNVKKSVMPGKIVTSYGYGSRKFYDVINNNPLF' A
#
# COMPACT_ATOMS: atom_id res chain seq x y z
N MET A 1 2.24 10.70 -8.78
CA MET A 1 3.24 9.64 -8.52
C MET A 1 3.52 8.71 -9.71
N LYS A 2 2.83 8.84 -10.86
CA LYS A 2 2.87 7.84 -11.96
C LYS A 2 4.23 7.68 -12.68
N ASN A 3 5.21 8.55 -12.43
CA ASN A 3 6.57 8.44 -12.98
C ASN A 3 7.58 7.85 -11.99
N HIS A 4 7.17 7.55 -10.77
CA HIS A 4 8.01 6.87 -9.77
C HIS A 4 7.84 5.35 -9.89
N LYS A 5 8.85 4.61 -9.44
CA LYS A 5 8.86 3.14 -9.41
C LYS A 5 9.40 2.66 -8.07
N ASP A 6 8.95 1.48 -7.66
CA ASP A 6 9.38 0.79 -6.45
C ASP A 6 9.22 1.57 -5.15
N LEU A 7 8.15 2.37 -5.06
CA LEU A 7 7.83 3.08 -3.83
C LEU A 7 7.41 2.09 -2.73
N GLY A 8 7.68 2.49 -1.48
CA GLY A 8 7.27 1.75 -0.29
C GLY A 8 6.37 2.59 0.60
N ILE A 9 5.51 1.92 1.38
CA ILE A 9 4.65 2.54 2.39
C ILE A 9 5.07 2.08 3.78
N HIS A 10 5.44 3.05 4.61
CA HIS A 10 5.48 2.95 6.07
C HIS A 10 4.91 4.26 6.60
N THR A 11 3.67 4.24 7.07
CA THR A 11 2.90 5.43 7.42
C THR A 11 2.05 5.16 8.65
N GLU A 12 1.51 6.20 9.26
CA GLU A 12 0.52 6.05 10.33
C GLU A 12 -0.84 5.59 9.77
N ALA A 13 -1.25 6.21 8.65
CA ALA A 13 -2.59 6.08 8.08
C ALA A 13 -2.55 5.81 6.57
N VAL A 14 -3.46 4.98 6.09
CA VAL A 14 -3.59 4.65 4.66
C VAL A 14 -5.05 4.68 4.20
N SER A 15 -5.29 5.10 2.96
CA SER A 15 -6.63 5.18 2.35
C SER A 15 -6.63 4.81 0.87
N ASP A 16 -7.80 4.85 0.22
CA ASP A 16 -8.05 4.39 -1.15
C ASP A 16 -6.99 4.78 -2.20
N GLY A 17 -6.38 5.96 -2.06
CA GLY A 17 -5.38 6.47 -3.01
C GLY A 17 -4.16 5.55 -3.20
N VAL A 18 -3.85 4.68 -2.23
CA VAL A 18 -2.74 3.73 -2.39
C VAL A 18 -3.09 2.58 -3.32
N LEU A 19 -4.36 2.21 -3.44
CA LEU A 19 -4.79 1.06 -4.24
C LEU A 19 -4.47 1.28 -5.72
N GLU A 20 -4.75 2.47 -6.25
CA GLU A 20 -4.44 2.81 -7.64
C GLU A 20 -2.95 2.73 -7.94
N LEU A 21 -2.10 3.07 -6.97
CA LEU A 21 -0.65 3.05 -7.11
C LEU A 21 -0.06 1.64 -6.95
N ILE A 22 -0.71 0.78 -6.16
CA ILE A 22 -0.39 -0.65 -6.07
C ILE A 22 -0.76 -1.33 -7.39
N ASP A 23 -1.99 -1.10 -7.89
CA ASP A 23 -2.49 -1.67 -9.16
C ASP A 23 -1.63 -1.22 -10.35
N ALA A 24 -1.15 0.03 -10.34
CA ALA A 24 -0.25 0.56 -11.36
C ALA A 24 1.21 0.08 -11.23
N GLY A 25 1.55 -0.73 -10.23
CA GLY A 25 2.91 -1.21 -9.98
C GLY A 25 3.91 -0.14 -9.54
N VAL A 26 3.42 1.04 -9.14
CA VAL A 26 4.24 2.15 -8.64
C VAL A 26 4.71 1.86 -7.22
N ILE A 27 3.84 1.27 -6.39
CA ILE A 27 4.14 0.84 -5.02
C ILE A 27 4.36 -0.66 -5.02
N THR A 28 5.58 -1.09 -4.72
CA THR A 28 5.96 -2.50 -4.66
C THR A 28 6.55 -2.90 -3.31
N ASN A 29 6.94 -1.93 -2.48
CA ASN A 29 7.59 -2.14 -1.18
C ASN A 29 8.93 -2.92 -1.24
N VAL A 30 9.47 -3.22 -2.43
CA VAL A 30 10.67 -4.10 -2.57
C VAL A 30 11.97 -3.45 -2.12
N LYS A 31 12.04 -2.10 -2.14
CA LYS A 31 13.22 -1.33 -1.73
C LYS A 31 13.20 -0.87 -0.27
N LYS A 32 12.20 -1.29 0.52
CA LYS A 32 12.14 -0.93 1.95
C LYS A 32 13.23 -1.68 2.71
N SER A 33 13.92 -0.98 3.61
CA SER A 33 14.90 -1.61 4.52
C SER A 33 14.25 -2.47 5.60
N VAL A 34 13.01 -2.14 6.01
CA VAL A 34 12.26 -2.84 7.06
C VAL A 34 10.94 -3.35 6.48
N MET A 35 10.64 -4.63 6.72
CA MET A 35 9.48 -5.34 6.16
C MET A 35 9.32 -5.13 4.63
N PRO A 36 10.29 -5.59 3.81
CA PRO A 36 10.20 -5.50 2.36
C PRO A 36 8.97 -6.25 1.83
N GLY A 37 8.35 -5.71 0.80
CA GLY A 37 7.15 -6.31 0.17
C GLY A 37 5.85 -6.13 0.95
N LYS A 38 5.87 -5.48 2.11
CA LYS A 38 4.69 -5.22 2.94
C LYS A 38 4.32 -3.74 2.96
N ILE A 39 3.03 -3.44 2.95
CA ILE A 39 2.50 -2.15 3.37
C ILE A 39 2.43 -2.17 4.90
N VAL A 40 2.95 -1.13 5.54
CA VAL A 40 2.95 -1.01 7.00
C VAL A 40 2.20 0.25 7.38
N THR A 41 1.13 0.08 8.16
CA THR A 41 0.27 1.17 8.63
C THR A 41 -0.26 0.86 10.04
N SER A 42 -0.63 1.88 10.80
CA SER A 42 -1.28 1.71 12.11
C SER A 42 -2.80 1.58 11.96
N TYR A 43 -3.40 2.31 11.01
CA TYR A 43 -4.80 2.14 10.65
C TYR A 43 -5.05 2.40 9.15
N GLY A 44 -6.20 1.92 8.67
CA GLY A 44 -6.69 2.13 7.31
C GLY A 44 -8.12 2.67 7.33
N TYR A 45 -8.39 3.63 6.46
CA TYR A 45 -9.70 4.27 6.33
C TYR A 45 -10.03 4.52 4.86
N GLY A 46 -11.29 4.31 4.47
CA GLY A 46 -11.63 4.48 3.06
C GLY A 46 -13.00 3.94 2.68
N SER A 47 -13.16 3.69 1.38
CA SER A 47 -14.36 3.09 0.83
C SER A 47 -14.51 1.61 1.20
N ARG A 48 -15.69 1.04 0.93
CA ARG A 48 -15.91 -0.42 1.06
C ARG A 48 -14.91 -1.22 0.22
N LYS A 49 -14.60 -0.74 -0.99
CA LYS A 49 -13.60 -1.37 -1.88
C LYS A 49 -12.23 -1.47 -1.21
N PHE A 50 -11.81 -0.44 -0.49
CA PHE A 50 -10.56 -0.49 0.26
C PHE A 50 -10.58 -1.60 1.29
N TYR A 51 -11.63 -1.68 2.11
CA TYR A 51 -11.76 -2.74 3.11
C TYR A 51 -11.81 -4.14 2.48
N ASP A 52 -12.48 -4.31 1.34
CA ASP A 52 -12.52 -5.59 0.63
C ASP A 52 -11.14 -6.01 0.10
N VAL A 53 -10.36 -5.06 -0.39
CA VAL A 53 -9.01 -5.32 -0.92
C VAL A 53 -8.01 -5.68 0.17
N ILE A 54 -8.09 -5.07 1.36
CA ILE A 54 -7.14 -5.34 2.45
C ILE A 54 -7.50 -6.58 3.27
N ASN A 55 -8.76 -7.02 3.24
CA ASN A 55 -9.24 -8.15 4.03
C ASN A 55 -8.47 -9.44 3.66
N ASN A 56 -7.75 -10.01 4.63
CA ASN A 56 -6.87 -11.18 4.46
C ASN A 56 -5.82 -11.04 3.34
N ASN A 57 -5.44 -9.82 3.00
CA ASN A 57 -4.44 -9.58 1.97
C ASN A 57 -3.03 -9.62 2.59
N PRO A 58 -2.17 -10.59 2.23
CA PRO A 58 -0.83 -10.71 2.81
C PRO A 58 0.10 -9.57 2.40
N LEU A 59 -0.30 -8.68 1.49
CA LEU A 59 0.47 -7.47 1.19
C LEU A 59 0.35 -6.42 2.31
N PHE A 60 -0.74 -6.45 3.08
CA PHE A 60 -1.00 -5.60 4.24
C PHE A 60 -0.63 -6.29 5.55
#